data_AF-A0A1N6RJ29-F1
#
_entry.id   AF-A0A1N6RJ29-F1
#
_cell.length_a   1.000
_cell.length_b   1.000
_cell.length_c   1.000
_cell.angle_alpha   90.00
_cell.angle_beta   90.00
_cell.angle_gamma   90.00
#
_symmetry.space_group_name_H-M   'P 1'
#
loop_
_entity.id
_entity.type
_entity.pdbx_description
1 polymer ?
#
loop_
_entity_poly.entity_id
_entity_poly.type
_entity_poly.pdbx_seq_one_letter_code
_entity_poly.pdbx_strand_id
1 'polypeptide(L)'
;MKIQNRNIGARRQRGQGMTEYIIIVALIAIAAIGVFTAFGGTIRAQMSGMAQELAGETSKTQQQINRAKNQAGEAQSQSDAKKGLNSYNGNEAK
;
A
#
# COMPACT_ATOMS: atom_id res chain seq x y z
N MET A 1 -15.79 34.78 45.65
CA MET A 1 -15.20 33.76 44.75
C MET A 1 -15.82 33.93 43.37
N LYS A 2 -15.08 34.41 42.36
CA LYS A 2 -15.58 34.62 40.98
C LYS A 2 -14.90 33.61 40.06
N ILE A 3 -15.66 32.66 39.53
CA ILE A 3 -15.18 31.68 38.56
C ILE A 3 -15.30 32.32 37.18
N GLN A 4 -14.16 32.58 36.53
CA GLN A 4 -14.12 33.11 35.17
C GLN A 4 -14.14 31.95 34.16
N ASN A 5 -15.23 31.83 33.41
CA ASN A 5 -15.35 30.90 32.29
C ASN A 5 -14.49 31.39 31.12
N ARG A 6 -13.35 30.73 30.85
CA ARG A 6 -12.56 30.98 29.64
C ARG A 6 -13.18 30.19 28.48
N ASN A 7 -14.00 30.86 27.66
CA ASN A 7 -14.37 30.34 26.35
C ASN A 7 -13.12 30.35 25.46
N ILE A 8 -12.52 29.18 25.25
CA ILE A 8 -11.49 28.98 24.23
C ILE A 8 -12.20 29.00 22.88
N GLY A 9 -12.44 30.19 22.35
CA GLY A 9 -12.88 30.35 20.97
C GLY A 9 -11.77 29.85 20.04
N ALA A 10 -12.02 28.72 19.37
CA ALA A 10 -11.16 28.26 18.29
C ALA A 10 -11.13 29.37 17.22
N ARG A 11 -10.02 30.11 17.16
CA ARG A 11 -9.76 31.06 16.07
C ARG A 11 -9.80 30.26 14.77
N ARG A 12 -10.85 30.45 13.98
CA ARG A 12 -10.92 29.90 12.62
C ARG A 12 -9.79 30.52 11.82
N GLN A 13 -8.71 29.77 11.64
CA GLN A 13 -7.57 30.19 10.84
C GLN A 13 -7.99 30.15 9.37
N ARG A 14 -8.22 31.32 8.76
CA ARG A 14 -8.39 31.44 7.32
C ARG A 14 -7.07 31.04 6.66
N GLY A 15 -7.07 29.92 5.94
CA GLY A 15 -5.88 29.28 5.36
C GLY A 15 -5.59 27.88 5.89
N GLN A 16 -6.19 27.48 7.01
CA GLN A 16 -6.03 26.14 7.60
C GLN A 16 -6.63 25.02 6.72
N GLY A 17 -7.59 25.33 5.85
CA GLY A 17 -8.15 24.32 4.95
C GLY A 17 -7.23 23.98 3.78
N MET A 18 -6.89 24.96 2.94
CA MET A 18 -6.43 24.67 1.58
C MET A 18 -5.07 23.98 1.52
N THR A 19 -4.06 24.45 2.25
CA THR A 19 -2.72 23.85 2.25
C THR A 19 -2.68 22.51 2.99
N GLU A 20 -3.43 22.36 4.09
CA GLU A 20 -3.51 21.08 4.82
C GLU A 20 -4.19 20.00 3.96
N TYR A 21 -5.27 20.35 3.26
CA TYR A 21 -5.92 19.43 2.32
C TYR A 21 -5.00 19.07 1.16
N ILE A 22 -4.26 20.01 0.59
CA ILE A 22 -3.30 19.72 -0.50
C ILE A 22 -2.22 18.74 -0.03
N ILE A 23 -1.69 18.92 1.17
CA ILE A 23 -0.67 18.00 1.73
C ILE A 23 -1.26 16.60 1.94
N ILE A 24 -2.46 16.49 2.54
CA ILE A 24 -3.11 15.20 2.77
C ILE A 24 -3.41 14.49 1.43
N VAL A 25 -3.92 15.22 0.43
CA VAL A 25 -4.19 14.67 -0.91
C VAL A 25 -2.90 14.18 -1.57
N ALA A 26 -1.80 14.94 -1.48
CA ALA A 26 -0.51 14.53 -2.01
C ALA A 26 -0.01 13.23 -1.37
N LEU A 27 -0.15 13.09 -0.04
CA LEU A 27 0.23 11.87 0.68
C LEU A 27 -0.62 10.66 0.26
N ILE A 28 -1.93 10.84 0.12
CA ILE A 28 -2.83 9.79 -0.37
C ILE A 28 -2.47 9.37 -1.80
N ALA A 29 -2.15 10.33 -2.69
CA ALA A 29 -1.78 10.03 -4.07
C ALA A 29 -0.49 9.21 -4.16
N ILE A 30 0.52 9.54 -3.36
CA ILE A 30 1.79 8.78 -3.31
C ILE A 30 1.54 7.35 -2.79
N ALA A 31 0.75 7.21 -1.71
CA ALA A 31 0.38 5.90 -1.18
C ALA A 31 -0.40 5.07 -2.20
N ALA A 32 -1.33 5.69 -2.93
CA ALA A 32 -2.13 5.05 -3.97
C ALA A 32 -1.26 4.54 -5.12
N ILE A 33 -0.25 5.31 -5.58
CA ILE A 33 0.71 4.82 -6.58
C ILE A 33 1.42 3.55 -6.08
N GLY A 34 1.84 3.52 -4.82
CA GLY A 34 2.44 2.34 -4.20
C GLY A 34 1.50 1.12 -4.18
N VAL A 35 0.24 1.31 -3.78
CA VAL A 35 -0.76 0.25 -3.76
C VAL A 35 -1.09 -0.24 -5.18
N PHE A 36 -1.30 0.67 -6.15
CA PHE A 36 -1.65 0.27 -7.51
C PHE A 36 -0.49 -0.41 -8.24
N THR A 37 0.76 -0.05 -7.94
CA THR A 37 1.93 -0.74 -8.51
C THR A 37 2.10 -2.13 -7.87
N ALA A 38 1.98 -2.24 -6.55
CA ALA A 38 2.12 -3.51 -5.83
C ALA A 38 0.98 -4.51 -6.12
N PHE A 39 -0.27 -4.04 -6.16
CA PHE A 39 -1.46 -4.90 -6.32
C PHE A 39 -2.01 -4.94 -7.75
N GLY A 40 -1.57 -4.04 -8.65
CA GLY A 40 -2.06 -3.98 -10.03
C GLY A 40 -1.72 -5.23 -10.84
N GLY A 41 -0.58 -5.87 -10.57
CA GLY A 41 -0.21 -7.15 -11.17
C GLY A 41 -1.15 -8.28 -10.75
N THR A 42 -1.50 -8.35 -9.46
CA THR A 42 -2.40 -9.36 -8.89
C THR A 42 -3.82 -9.22 -9.44
N ILE A 43 -4.36 -7.99 -9.46
CA ILE A 43 -5.69 -7.72 -10.01
C ILE A 43 -5.72 -8.08 -11.50
N ARG A 44 -4.69 -7.70 -12.27
CA ARG A 44 -4.58 -8.05 -13.70
C ARG A 44 -4.48 -9.55 -13.93
N ALA A 45 -3.74 -10.28 -13.09
CA ALA A 45 -3.64 -11.73 -13.18
C ALA A 45 -5.00 -12.41 -12.92
N GLN A 46 -5.74 -11.96 -11.90
CA GLN A 46 -7.09 -12.47 -11.63
C GLN A 46 -8.06 -12.15 -12.78
N MET A 47 -8.04 -10.92 -13.30
CA MET A 47 -8.85 -10.53 -14.46
C MET A 47 -8.49 -11.34 -15.70
N SER A 48 -7.21 -11.62 -15.92
CA SER A 48 -6.77 -12.47 -17.03
C SER A 48 -7.17 -13.93 -16.85
N GLY A 49 -7.20 -14.46 -15.62
CA GLY A 49 -7.70 -15.80 -15.33
C GLY A 49 -9.20 -15.90 -15.62
N MET A 50 -9.99 -14.93 -15.13
CA MET A 50 -11.43 -14.87 -15.40
C MET A 50 -11.74 -14.68 -16.89
N ALA A 51 -10.99 -13.82 -17.60
CA ALA A 51 -11.17 -13.63 -19.04
C ALA A 51 -10.81 -14.89 -19.84
N GLN A 52 -9.83 -15.68 -19.38
CA GLN A 52 -9.48 -16.95 -20.01
C GLN A 52 -10.51 -18.05 -19.73
N GLU A 53 -11.02 -18.13 -18.50
CA GLU A 53 -12.15 -19.02 -18.17
C GLU A 53 -13.40 -18.66 -18.98
N LEU A 54 -13.70 -17.37 -19.12
CA LEU A 54 -14.81 -16.89 -19.95
C LEU A 54 -14.60 -17.18 -21.44
N ALA A 55 -13.36 -17.13 -21.92
CA ALA A 55 -12.99 -17.49 -23.28
C ALA A 55 -12.90 -19.02 -23.51
N GLY A 56 -13.09 -19.84 -22.47
CA GLY A 56 -12.97 -21.31 -22.55
C GLY A 56 -11.52 -21.84 -22.65
N GLU A 57 -10.53 -20.98 -22.41
CA GLU A 57 -9.09 -21.23 -22.58
C GLU A 57 -8.43 -21.60 -21.23
N THR A 58 -8.82 -22.75 -20.65
CA THR A 58 -8.35 -23.22 -19.33
C THR A 58 -6.82 -23.39 -19.21
N SER A 59 -6.12 -23.58 -20.33
CA SER A 59 -4.70 -23.95 -20.35
C SER A 59 -3.73 -22.84 -19.90
N LYS A 60 -4.14 -21.56 -19.94
CA LYS A 60 -3.28 -20.43 -19.52
C LYS A 60 -3.41 -20.09 -18.03
N THR A 61 -4.43 -20.60 -17.34
CA THR A 61 -4.63 -20.45 -15.89
C THR A 61 -3.49 -21.07 -15.10
N GLN A 62 -2.94 -22.20 -15.55
CA GLN A 62 -1.85 -22.90 -14.83
C GLN A 62 -0.55 -22.08 -14.79
N GLN A 63 -0.19 -21.38 -15.88
CA GLN A 63 0.99 -20.52 -15.92
C GLN A 63 0.82 -19.28 -15.04
N GLN A 64 -0.40 -18.74 -14.93
CA GLN A 64 -0.71 -17.62 -14.06
C GLN A 64 -0.72 -18.01 -12.59
N ILE A 65 -1.27 -19.17 -12.26
CA ILE A 65 -1.21 -19.75 -10.90
C ILE A 65 0.24 -19.97 -10.49
N ASN A 66 1.09 -20.49 -11.39
CA ASN A 66 2.51 -20.70 -11.08
C ASN A 66 3.25 -19.37 -10.86
N ARG A 67 2.97 -18.33 -11.66
CA ARG A 67 3.53 -16.99 -11.44
C ARG A 67 3.06 -16.37 -10.13
N ALA A 68 1.77 -16.50 -9.81
CA ALA A 68 1.20 -16.01 -8.55
C ALA A 68 1.81 -16.73 -7.34
N LYS A 69 2.02 -18.05 -7.42
CA LYS A 69 2.72 -18.83 -6.38
C LYS A 69 4.17 -18.38 -6.20
N ASN A 70 4.89 -18.13 -7.30
CA ASN A 70 6.28 -17.66 -7.23
C ASN A 70 6.36 -16.27 -6.60
N GLN A 71 5.50 -15.33 -7.01
CA GLN A 71 5.44 -13.99 -6.42
C GLN A 71 5.04 -14.01 -4.94
N ALA A 72 4.09 -14.88 -4.55
CA ALA A 72 3.72 -15.06 -3.15
C ALA A 72 4.89 -15.64 -2.33
N GLY A 73 5.64 -16.60 -2.88
CA GLY A 73 6.83 -17.15 -2.24
C GLY A 73 7.97 -16.14 -2.11
N GLU A 74 8.17 -15.28 -3.10
CA GLU A 74 9.13 -14.17 -3.03
C GLU A 74 8.71 -13.13 -1.99
N ALA A 75 7.42 -12.76 -1.94
CA ALA A 75 6.90 -11.84 -0.93
C ALA A 75 7.02 -12.41 0.48
N GLN A 76 6.77 -13.72 0.64
CA GLN A 76 6.95 -14.43 1.90
C GLN A 76 8.43 -14.45 2.31
N SER A 77 9.34 -14.77 1.38
CA SER A 77 10.79 -14.74 1.62
C SER A 77 11.28 -13.33 2.01
N GLN A 78 10.74 -12.29 1.36
CA GLN A 78 11.03 -10.89 1.71
C GLN A 78 10.42 -10.46 3.06
N SER A 79 9.34 -11.11 3.50
CA SER A 79 8.72 -10.92 4.82
C SER A 79 9.48 -11.66 5.92
N ASP A 80 9.97 -12.87 5.63
CA ASP A 80 10.73 -13.73 6.54
C ASP A 80 12.19 -13.29 6.66
N ALA A 81 12.74 -12.63 5.65
CA ALA A 81 13.95 -11.83 5.74
C ALA A 81 13.69 -10.70 6.75
N LYS A 82 13.93 -10.99 8.04
CA LYS A 82 13.75 -10.10 9.19
C LYS A 82 14.27 -8.69 8.88
N LYS A 83 13.40 -7.81 8.38
CA LYS A 83 13.62 -6.35 8.34
C LYS A 83 13.39 -5.74 9.72
N GLY A 84 13.96 -6.37 10.74
CA GLY A 84 14.08 -5.81 12.07
C GLY A 84 15.34 -4.97 12.16
N LEU A 85 15.35 -4.03 13.12
CA LEU A 85 16.50 -3.17 13.48
C LEU A 85 17.84 -3.92 13.64
N ASN A 86 17.80 -5.25 13.77
CA ASN A 86 18.95 -6.14 13.84
C ASN A 86 19.80 -6.19 12.54
N SER A 87 19.25 -5.74 11.40
CA SER A 87 19.97 -5.67 10.11
C SER A 87 20.63 -4.31 9.85
N TYR A 88 20.53 -3.37 10.80
CA TYR A 88 21.09 -2.02 10.67
C TYR A 88 22.54 -1.90 11.18
N ASN A 89 23.08 -2.94 11.82
CA ASN A 89 24.47 -2.96 12.27
C ASN A 89 25.28 -3.85 11.32
N GLY A 90 25.78 -3.24 10.24
CA GLY A 90 26.34 -3.93 9.08
C GLY A 90 27.61 -4.74 9.36
N ASN A 91 27.43 -6.05 9.48
CA ASN A 91 28.31 -7.14 9.05
C ASN A 91 27.40 -8.37 9.12
N GLU A 92 27.08 -9.05 8.03
CA GLU A 92 27.94 -10.09 7.48
C GLU A 92 27.67 -10.19 5.98
N ALA A 93 28.71 -9.93 5.18
CA ALA A 93 28.82 -10.54 3.87
C ALA A 93 29.10 -12.03 4.07
N LYS A 94 28.20 -12.89 3.58
CA LYS A 94 28.53 -14.11 2.83
C LYS A 94 27.27 -14.75 2.25
#